data_AF-A0A444UUT6-F1
#
_entry.id   AF-A0A444UUT6-F1
#
_cell.length_a   1.000
_cell.length_b   1.000
_cell.length_c   1.000
_cell.angle_alpha   90.00
_cell.angle_beta   90.00
_cell.angle_gamma   90.00
#
_symmetry.space_group_name_H-M   'P 1'
#
loop_
_entity.id
_entity.type
_entity.pdbx_description
1 polymer ?
#
loop_
_entity_poly.entity_id
_entity_poly.type
_entity_poly.pdbx_seq_one_letter_code
_entity_poly.pdbx_strand_id
1 'polypeptide(L)'
;MFSALKKLVGSEPGQVRDKNIPAGLQSMNQNLQRRFAKGVQYNMKIVIRGDRNTGKSTLWHRLQGKKFLEEYLPTQEIQVTSIHWNYKTTDDVVKVEVWDVVDKGE
;
A
#
# COMPACT_ATOMS: atom_id res chain seq x y z
N MET A 1 36.93 24.57 29.38
CA MET A 1 37.29 25.79 28.63
C MET A 1 36.32 25.95 27.47
N PHE A 2 35.56 27.07 27.48
CA PHE A 2 34.93 27.81 26.36
C PHE A 2 34.11 27.02 25.32
N SER A 3 32.93 27.39 24.85
CA SER A 3 32.03 28.54 25.00
C SER A 3 30.74 28.09 24.27
N ALA A 4 29.57 28.21 24.86
CA ALA A 4 28.60 29.26 24.50
C ALA A 4 27.69 28.97 23.28
N LEU A 5 26.39 28.92 23.59
CA LEU A 5 25.31 29.67 22.96
C LEU A 5 25.00 29.46 21.47
N LYS A 6 23.97 28.62 21.26
CA LYS A 6 22.64 29.02 20.76
C LYS A 6 22.60 30.34 19.94
N LYS A 7 22.40 30.22 18.63
CA LYS A 7 21.73 31.24 17.79
C LYS A 7 20.93 30.47 16.73
N LEU A 8 19.63 30.23 16.95
CA LEU A 8 18.49 31.05 16.52
C LEU A 8 18.46 31.33 15.01
N VAL A 9 17.43 30.76 14.38
CA VAL A 9 16.58 31.33 13.32
C VAL A 9 17.31 32.15 12.26
N GLY A 10 17.54 31.52 11.11
CA GLY A 10 17.81 32.16 9.83
C GLY A 10 16.91 31.53 8.77
N SER A 11 15.84 32.22 8.43
CA SER A 11 15.01 31.98 7.25
C SER A 11 15.71 32.54 6.01
N GLU A 12 16.25 31.68 5.15
CA GLU A 12 16.52 31.99 3.74
C GLU A 12 16.32 30.73 2.86
N PRO A 13 15.82 30.88 1.62
CA PRO A 13 15.55 29.76 0.71
C PRO A 13 16.86 29.24 0.09
N GLY A 14 17.52 28.35 0.82
CA GLY A 14 18.75 27.70 0.38
C GLY A 14 18.48 26.67 -0.71
N GLN A 15 18.78 27.07 -1.94
CA GLN A 15 19.18 26.28 -3.12
C GLN A 15 19.11 24.75 -2.99
N VAL A 16 18.28 24.17 -3.86
CA VAL A 16 18.19 22.74 -4.15
C VAL A 16 19.61 22.19 -4.37
N ARG A 17 20.13 21.50 -3.36
CA ARG A 17 21.35 20.71 -3.51
C ARG A 17 21.03 19.56 -4.46
N ASP A 18 21.46 19.69 -5.71
CA ASP A 18 21.57 18.57 -6.64
C ASP A 18 22.45 17.51 -5.99
N LYS A 19 21.80 16.50 -5.43
CA LYS A 19 22.49 15.28 -5.01
C LYS A 19 22.99 14.64 -6.30
N ASN A 20 24.29 14.43 -6.43
CA ASN A 20 24.88 13.63 -7.51
C ASN A 20 24.20 12.26 -7.55
N ILE A 21 23.26 12.08 -8.47
CA ILE A 21 22.59 10.79 -8.68
C ILE A 21 23.46 9.99 -9.65
N PRO A 22 23.92 8.77 -9.28
CA PRO A 22 24.69 7.93 -10.17
C PRO A 22 23.93 7.70 -11.49
N ALA A 23 24.66 7.75 -12.61
CA ALA A 23 24.08 7.52 -13.94
C ALA A 23 23.30 6.20 -13.95
N GLY A 24 22.01 6.27 -14.26
CA GLY A 24 21.09 5.13 -14.26
C GLY A 24 20.12 5.06 -13.06
N LEU A 25 20.35 5.80 -11.97
CA LEU A 25 19.32 5.99 -10.95
C LEU A 25 18.42 7.17 -11.34
N GLN A 26 17.12 6.92 -11.53
CA GLN A 26 16.16 8.02 -11.62
C GLN A 26 15.85 8.54 -10.22
N SER A 27 15.90 9.87 -10.05
CA SER A 27 15.46 10.50 -8.80
C SER A 27 13.99 10.16 -8.57
N MET A 28 13.64 9.54 -7.44
CA MET A 28 12.22 9.39 -7.08
C MET A 28 11.56 10.77 -7.01
N ASN A 29 10.38 10.90 -7.60
CA ASN A 29 9.56 12.12 -7.51
C ASN A 29 9.30 12.49 -6.02
N GLN A 30 9.35 13.79 -5.67
CA GLN A 30 9.17 14.26 -4.30
C GLN A 30 7.86 13.77 -3.65
N ASN A 31 6.78 13.62 -4.42
CA ASN A 31 5.51 13.09 -3.92
C ASN A 31 5.63 11.62 -3.50
N LEU A 32 6.36 10.82 -4.29
CA LEU A 32 6.65 9.42 -3.99
C LEU A 32 7.55 9.33 -2.75
N GLN A 33 8.57 10.19 -2.66
CA GLN A 33 9.46 10.24 -1.49
C GLN A 33 8.69 10.55 -0.21
N ARG A 34 7.79 11.56 -0.20
CA ARG A 34 6.99 11.88 1.00
C ARG A 34 6.09 10.72 1.42
N ARG A 35 5.46 10.06 0.44
CA ARG A 35 4.55 8.94 0.70
C ARG A 35 5.26 7.74 1.30
N PHE A 36 6.45 7.40 0.80
CA PHE A 36 7.21 6.24 1.28
C PHE A 36 8.28 6.59 2.32
N ALA A 37 8.43 7.86 2.71
CA ALA A 37 9.42 8.28 3.71
C ALA A 37 9.24 7.56 5.06
N LYS A 38 8.00 7.13 5.36
CA LYS A 38 7.65 6.39 6.58
C LYS A 38 7.64 4.86 6.38
N GLY A 39 7.94 4.36 5.18
CA GLY A 39 7.82 2.94 4.83
C GLY A 39 6.37 2.47 4.71
N VAL A 40 6.17 1.14 4.77
CA VAL A 40 4.84 0.52 4.88
C VAL A 40 4.45 0.51 6.35
N GLN A 41 3.38 1.22 6.72
CA GLN A 41 2.95 1.30 8.12
C GLN A 41 2.10 0.12 8.52
N TYR A 42 1.29 -0.41 7.60
CA TYR A 42 0.40 -1.53 7.90
C TYR A 42 0.51 -2.62 6.85
N ASN A 43 0.68 -3.85 7.33
CA ASN A 43 0.62 -5.06 6.52
C ASN A 43 -0.52 -5.92 7.06
N MET A 44 -1.60 -6.01 6.30
CA MET A 44 -2.83 -6.68 6.71
C MET A 44 -3.06 -7.93 5.87
N LYS A 45 -3.62 -8.96 6.49
CA LYS A 45 -4.12 -10.16 5.80
C LYS A 45 -5.61 -10.29 6.05
N ILE A 46 -6.38 -10.40 4.97
CA ILE A 46 -7.82 -10.64 4.99
C ILE A 46 -8.07 -12.02 4.39
N VAL A 47 -8.84 -12.84 5.09
CA VAL A 47 -9.28 -14.15 4.62
C VAL A 47 -10.78 -14.12 4.43
N ILE A 48 -11.26 -14.42 3.23
CA ILE A 48 -12.68 -14.48 2.89
C ILE A 48 -13.14 -15.94 3.02
N ARG A 49 -13.91 -16.24 4.07
CA ARG A 49 -14.48 -17.57 4.38
C ARG A 49 -15.98 -17.60 4.14
N GLY A 50 -16.54 -18.79 3.93
CA GLY A 50 -17.98 -19.02 3.85
C GLY A 50 -18.35 -20.06 2.80
N ASP A 51 -19.63 -20.42 2.74
CA ASP A 51 -20.12 -21.49 1.87
C ASP A 51 -19.97 -21.17 0.38
N ARG A 52 -20.10 -22.20 -0.47
CA ARG A 52 -20.20 -22.01 -1.91
C ARG A 52 -21.43 -21.14 -2.24
N ASN A 53 -21.37 -20.41 -3.34
CA ASN A 53 -22.46 -19.51 -3.80
C ASN A 53 -22.78 -18.31 -2.89
N THR A 54 -21.91 -17.94 -1.94
CA THR A 54 -22.13 -16.78 -1.05
C THR A 54 -21.47 -15.47 -1.54
N GLY A 55 -20.85 -15.48 -2.73
CA GLY A 55 -20.24 -14.28 -3.32
C GLY A 55 -18.81 -13.97 -2.86
N LYS A 56 -18.08 -14.92 -2.24
CA LYS A 56 -16.69 -14.73 -1.80
C LYS A 56 -15.77 -14.23 -2.93
N SER A 57 -15.77 -14.93 -4.06
CA SER A 57 -14.93 -14.57 -5.22
C SER A 57 -15.39 -13.27 -5.89
N THR A 58 -16.69 -12.98 -5.83
CA THR A 58 -17.24 -11.68 -6.25
C THR A 58 -16.69 -10.54 -5.39
N LEU A 59 -16.69 -10.70 -4.07
CA LEU A 59 -16.10 -9.73 -3.15
C LEU A 59 -14.60 -9.58 -3.38
N TRP A 60 -13.88 -10.70 -3.55
CA TRP A 60 -12.46 -10.70 -3.87
C TRP A 60 -12.13 -9.94 -5.16
N HIS A 61 -12.92 -10.12 -6.22
CA HIS A 61 -12.80 -9.34 -7.46
C HIS A 61 -13.13 -7.87 -7.25
N ARG A 62 -14.15 -7.56 -6.46
CA ARG A 62 -14.56 -6.17 -6.21
C ARG A 62 -13.51 -5.39 -5.42
N LEU A 63 -12.84 -6.03 -4.47
CA LEU A 63 -11.72 -5.43 -3.72
C LEU A 63 -10.54 -5.07 -4.63
N GLN A 64 -10.34 -5.79 -5.75
CA GLN A 64 -9.35 -5.45 -6.78
C GLN A 64 -9.81 -4.33 -7.74
N GLY A 65 -11.06 -3.86 -7.62
CA GLY A 65 -11.65 -2.90 -8.55
C GLY A 65 -12.13 -3.52 -9.87
N LYS A 66 -12.23 -4.86 -9.97
CA LYS A 66 -12.76 -5.53 -11.16
C LYS A 66 -14.28 -5.30 -11.26
N LYS A 67 -14.81 -5.49 -12.48
CA LYS A 67 -16.25 -5.45 -12.75
C LYS A 67 -16.95 -6.63 -12.07
N PHE A 68 -18.24 -6.45 -11.79
CA PHE A 68 -19.10 -7.55 -11.36
C PHE A 68 -19.27 -8.55 -12.51
N LEU A 69 -19.20 -9.84 -12.19
CA LEU A 69 -19.47 -10.95 -13.08
C LEU A 69 -20.66 -11.72 -12.50
N GLU A 70 -21.71 -11.89 -13.28
CA GLU A 70 -22.94 -12.58 -12.86
C GLU A 70 -22.80 -14.11 -12.94
N GLU A 71 -22.03 -14.59 -13.91
CA GLU A 71 -21.77 -16.02 -14.09
C GLU A 71 -21.05 -16.61 -12.87
N TYR A 72 -21.63 -17.69 -12.32
CA TYR A 72 -21.01 -18.41 -11.22
C TYR A 72 -20.02 -19.46 -11.73
N LEU A 73 -18.74 -19.23 -11.45
CA LEU A 73 -17.66 -20.20 -11.66
C LEU A 73 -17.09 -20.60 -10.29
N PRO A 74 -17.21 -21.89 -9.88
CA PRO A 74 -16.65 -22.35 -8.62
C PRO A 74 -15.12 -22.21 -8.57
N THR A 75 -14.62 -21.59 -7.50
CA THR A 75 -13.18 -21.51 -7.24
C THR A 75 -12.64 -22.88 -6.81
N GLN A 76 -11.67 -23.42 -7.55
CA GLN A 76 -11.09 -24.75 -7.31
C GLN A 76 -9.93 -24.73 -6.31
N GLU A 77 -9.22 -23.61 -6.24
CA GLU A 77 -8.02 -23.43 -5.42
C GLU A 77 -8.01 -22.07 -4.74
N ILE A 78 -7.23 -21.92 -3.67
CA ILE A 78 -7.10 -20.65 -2.96
C ILE A 78 -6.50 -19.59 -3.90
N GLN A 79 -7.13 -18.42 -3.95
CA GLN A 79 -6.66 -17.28 -4.74
C GLN A 79 -6.17 -16.18 -3.79
N VAL A 80 -5.09 -15.49 -4.17
CA VAL A 80 -4.50 -14.42 -3.37
C VAL A 80 -4.27 -13.19 -4.23
N THR A 81 -4.52 -12.00 -3.68
CA THR A 81 -4.19 -10.73 -4.33
C THR A 81 -3.61 -9.74 -3.32
N SER A 82 -2.72 -8.86 -3.78
CA SER A 82 -2.15 -7.79 -2.96
C SER A 82 -2.73 -6.45 -3.40
N ILE A 83 -3.33 -5.73 -2.48
CA ILE A 83 -3.96 -4.43 -2.70
C ILE A 83 -3.20 -3.37 -1.90
N HIS A 84 -2.87 -2.28 -2.57
CA HIS A 84 -2.41 -1.06 -1.90
C HIS A 84 -3.63 -0.26 -1.51
N TRP A 85 -3.95 -0.24 -0.22
CA TRP A 85 -5.14 0.45 0.27
C TRP A 85 -4.84 1.92 0.53
N ASN A 86 -5.68 2.79 -0.01
CA ASN A 86 -5.56 4.24 0.15
C ASN A 86 -6.72 4.74 1.01
N TYR A 87 -6.42 5.43 2.11
CA TYR A 87 -7.43 6.08 2.94
C TYR A 87 -7.32 7.59 2.83
N LYS A 88 -8.44 8.28 2.62
CA LYS A 88 -8.46 9.70 2.22
C LYS A 88 -7.88 10.65 3.29
N THR A 89 -7.85 10.25 4.55
CA THR A 89 -7.48 11.15 5.66
C THR A 89 -6.07 10.91 6.18
N THR A 90 -5.36 9.90 5.68
CA THR A 90 -4.01 9.55 6.12
C THR A 90 -3.15 9.20 4.91
N ASP A 91 -1.92 9.71 4.85
CA ASP A 91 -0.94 9.31 3.82
C ASP A 91 -0.33 7.92 4.07
N ASP A 92 -0.95 7.14 4.95
CA ASP A 92 -0.37 5.91 5.43
C ASP A 92 -0.31 4.86 4.33
N VAL A 93 0.83 4.17 4.22
CA VAL A 93 1.01 3.10 3.24
C VAL A 93 0.53 1.79 3.85
N VAL A 94 -0.60 1.29 3.33
CA VAL A 94 -1.22 0.03 3.75
C VAL A 94 -1.11 -1.00 2.63
N LYS A 95 -0.49 -2.13 2.92
CA LYS A 95 -0.49 -3.32 2.05
C LYS A 95 -1.47 -4.35 2.61
N VAL A 96 -2.39 -4.81 1.78
CA VAL A 96 -3.39 -5.82 2.15
C VAL A 96 -3.23 -7.04 1.26
N GLU A 97 -3.04 -8.21 1.85
CA GLU A 97 -3.16 -9.49 1.16
C GLU A 97 -4.56 -10.05 1.39
N VAL A 98 -5.33 -10.25 0.32
CA VAL A 98 -6.68 -10.80 0.39
C VAL A 98 -6.68 -12.22 -0.18
N TRP A 99 -7.15 -13.16 0.63
CA TRP A 99 -7.19 -14.58 0.37
C TRP A 99 -8.64 -15.02 0.17
N ASP A 100 -9.02 -15.40 -1.05
CA ASP A 100 -10.27 -16.08 -1.34
C ASP A 100 -10.03 -17.58 -1.19
N VAL A 101 -10.63 -18.18 -0.16
CA VAL A 101 -10.36 -19.57 0.16
C VAL A 101 -11.45 -20.51 -0.34
N VAL A 102 -11.02 -21.74 -0.61
CA VAL A 102 -11.93 -22.83 -0.94
C VAL A 102 -12.19 -23.63 0.31
N ASP A 103 -13.35 -23.40 0.92
CA ASP A 103 -13.84 -24.21 2.02
C ASP A 103 -14.19 -25.62 1.47
N LYS A 104 -13.48 -26.63 1.96
CA LYS A 104 -13.87 -28.03 1.82
C LYS A 104 -14.78 -28.31 3.01
N GLY A 105 -16.09 -28.43 2.76
CA GLY A 105 -17.01 -28.94 3.78
C GLY A 105 -16.64 -30.39 4.09
N GLU A 106 -16.61 -30.72 5.38
CA GLU A 106 -16.82 -32.10 5.82
C GLU A 106 -18.29 -32.49 5.61
#